data_AF-A0A6P2QPU5-F1
#
_entry.id   AF-A0A6P2QPU5-F1
#
_cell.length_a   1.000
_cell.length_b   1.000
_cell.length_c   1.000
_cell.angle_alpha   90.00
_cell.angle_beta   90.00
_cell.angle_gamma   90.00
#
_symmetry.space_group_name_H-M   'P 1'
#
loop_
_entity.id
_entity.type
_entity.pdbx_description
1 polymer ?
#
loop_
_entity_poly.entity_id
_entity_poly.type
_entity_poly.pdbx_seq_one_letter_code
_entity_poly.pdbx_strand_id
1 'polypeptide(L)'
;MKTTRALLLAAALLAGCQTATQQRANHMSVVIKQTVAQMKDCAAEAYNSPQAAPIRARRPMDPADATLAQLNSADHASLNEIKSLYAVHDMIQPCRKATADELMTVTPTVVPILLDSYQEGDTALLSLINQQTTWGQYLQDQQREENVGKAKLIVELNRIQSDLQQSYQAEMQQRAQAAQAMANYLQTQQAINSMNRPVYTNCTSFGNTTNCLTH
;
A
#
# COMPACT_ATOMS: atom_id res chain seq x y z
N MET A 1 -41.21 20.69 -5.56
CA MET A 1 -40.30 20.19 -6.63
C MET A 1 -38.83 20.59 -6.44
N LYS A 2 -38.48 21.71 -5.79
CA LYS A 2 -37.06 22.08 -5.55
C LYS A 2 -36.34 21.19 -4.51
N THR A 3 -37.07 20.69 -3.51
CA THR A 3 -36.53 19.83 -2.44
C THR A 3 -36.21 18.41 -2.89
N THR A 4 -36.95 17.85 -3.85
CA THR A 4 -36.74 16.50 -4.38
C THR A 4 -35.45 16.37 -5.20
N ARG A 5 -34.99 17.45 -5.83
CA ARG A 5 -33.72 17.48 -6.59
C ARG A 5 -32.48 17.51 -5.69
N ALA A 6 -32.54 18.17 -4.54
CA ALA A 6 -31.42 18.25 -3.60
C ALA A 6 -31.10 16.89 -2.94
N LEU A 7 -32.12 16.06 -2.72
CA LEU A 7 -31.99 14.73 -2.09
C LEU A 7 -31.41 13.66 -3.02
N LEU A 8 -31.74 13.70 -4.31
CA LEU A 8 -31.15 12.80 -5.32
C LEU A 8 -29.65 13.08 -5.54
N LEU A 9 -29.22 14.34 -5.41
CA LEU A 9 -27.81 14.73 -5.48
C LEU A 9 -27.01 14.23 -4.26
N ALA A 10 -27.58 14.29 -3.05
CA ALA A 10 -26.92 13.80 -1.83
C ALA A 10 -26.74 12.27 -1.82
N ALA A 11 -27.72 11.51 -2.32
CA ALA A 11 -27.64 10.06 -2.42
C ALA A 11 -26.66 9.60 -3.53
N ALA A 12 -26.57 10.34 -4.65
CA ALA A 12 -25.64 10.04 -5.74
C ALA A 12 -24.16 10.29 -5.35
N LEU A 13 -23.89 11.27 -4.48
CA LEU A 13 -22.53 11.58 -4.02
C LEU A 13 -21.91 10.47 -3.16
N LEU A 14 -22.72 9.67 -2.45
CA LEU A 14 -22.26 8.60 -1.56
C LEU A 14 -21.94 7.29 -2.29
N ALA A 15 -22.54 7.07 -3.47
CA ALA A 15 -22.34 5.87 -4.28
C ALA A 15 -21.22 6.01 -5.33
N GLY A 16 -20.83 7.24 -5.68
CA GLY A 16 -19.83 7.52 -6.73
C GLY A 16 -18.40 7.79 -6.25
N CYS A 17 -18.18 8.03 -4.95
CA CYS A 17 -16.84 8.31 -4.42
C CYS A 17 -16.16 7.03 -3.93
N GLN A 18 -14.98 6.74 -4.50
CA GLN A 18 -14.06 5.70 -4.05
C GLN A 18 -13.94 5.72 -2.52
N THR A 19 -13.94 4.55 -1.88
CA THR A 19 -13.83 4.46 -0.42
C THR A 19 -12.47 4.99 0.05
N ALA A 20 -12.39 5.52 1.27
CA ALA A 20 -11.12 5.99 1.82
C ALA A 20 -10.10 4.83 1.85
N THR A 21 -10.60 3.62 2.13
CA THR A 21 -9.80 2.39 2.07
C THR A 21 -9.29 2.08 0.66
N GLN A 22 -10.13 2.22 -0.38
CA GLN A 22 -9.70 2.02 -1.77
C GLN A 22 -8.68 3.07 -2.21
N GLN A 23 -8.84 4.34 -1.83
CA GLN A 23 -7.88 5.40 -2.10
C GLN A 23 -6.52 5.08 -1.46
N ARG A 24 -6.52 4.66 -0.18
CA ARG A 24 -5.30 4.24 0.53
C ARG A 24 -4.62 3.05 -0.14
N ALA A 25 -5.37 2.03 -0.52
CA ALA A 25 -4.84 0.85 -1.20
C ALA A 25 -4.20 1.21 -2.55
N ASN A 26 -4.84 2.08 -3.34
CA ASN A 26 -4.30 2.57 -4.61
C ASN A 26 -3.03 3.39 -4.40
N HIS A 27 -3.04 4.33 -3.45
CA HIS A 27 -1.86 5.13 -3.11
C HIS A 27 -0.68 4.25 -2.70
N MET A 28 -0.92 3.30 -1.80
CA MET A 28 0.07 2.32 -1.38
C MET A 28 0.63 1.51 -2.56
N SER A 29 -0.23 1.02 -3.46
CA SER A 29 0.21 0.26 -4.64
C SER A 29 1.08 1.10 -5.58
N VAL A 30 0.72 2.37 -5.81
CA VAL A 30 1.48 3.29 -6.66
C VAL A 30 2.85 3.56 -6.05
N VAL A 31 2.90 3.93 -4.77
CA VAL A 31 4.17 4.21 -4.06
C VAL A 31 5.07 2.98 -4.10
N ILE A 32 4.57 1.80 -3.70
CA ILE A 32 5.39 0.56 -3.72
C ILE A 32 5.96 0.28 -5.11
N LYS A 33 5.15 0.36 -6.17
CA LYS A 33 5.63 0.11 -7.55
C LYS A 33 6.70 1.10 -7.96
N GLN A 34 6.49 2.38 -7.65
CA GLN A 34 7.44 3.44 -7.96
C GLN A 34 8.75 3.27 -7.18
N THR A 35 8.68 2.99 -5.88
CA THR A 35 9.87 2.78 -5.05
C THR A 35 10.67 1.57 -5.51
N VAL A 36 10.02 0.46 -5.89
CA VAL A 36 10.71 -0.72 -6.44
C VAL A 36 11.42 -0.38 -7.75
N ALA A 37 10.79 0.36 -8.64
CA ALA A 37 11.41 0.81 -9.88
C ALA A 37 12.62 1.72 -9.61
N GLN A 38 12.48 2.70 -8.72
CA GLN A 38 13.56 3.61 -8.32
C GLN A 38 14.74 2.87 -7.69
N MET A 39 14.48 1.90 -6.80
CA MET A 39 15.52 1.06 -6.21
C MET A 39 16.27 0.27 -7.29
N LYS A 40 15.55 -0.31 -8.25
CA LYS A 40 16.15 -1.05 -9.37
C LYS A 40 17.04 -0.14 -10.22
N ASP A 41 16.57 1.04 -10.58
CA ASP A 41 17.33 1.98 -11.39
C ASP A 41 18.58 2.49 -10.65
N CYS A 42 18.44 2.82 -9.37
CA CYS A 42 19.55 3.25 -8.52
C CYS A 42 20.61 2.15 -8.34
N ALA A 43 20.18 0.90 -8.11
CA ALA A 43 21.09 -0.24 -8.05
C ALA A 43 21.76 -0.53 -9.40
N ALA A 44 21.04 -0.32 -10.52
CA ALA A 44 21.59 -0.49 -11.86
C ALA A 44 22.71 0.53 -12.14
N GLU A 45 22.56 1.77 -11.67
CA GLU A 45 23.61 2.79 -11.79
C GLU A 45 24.89 2.35 -11.06
N ALA A 46 24.78 1.89 -9.82
CA ALA A 46 25.92 1.37 -9.06
C ALA A 46 26.59 0.17 -9.75
N TYR A 47 25.79 -0.78 -10.26
CA TYR A 47 26.30 -1.97 -10.94
C TYR A 47 26.95 -1.70 -12.31
N ASN A 48 26.44 -0.71 -13.04
CA ASN A 48 26.96 -0.32 -14.35
C ASN A 48 28.11 0.71 -14.26
N SER A 49 28.38 1.23 -13.07
CA SER A 49 29.47 2.16 -12.81
C SER A 49 30.85 1.59 -13.19
N PRO A 50 31.84 2.44 -13.52
CA PRO A 50 33.23 2.01 -13.71
C PRO A 50 33.81 1.28 -12.49
N GLN A 51 33.38 1.66 -11.29
CA GLN A 51 33.81 1.08 -10.01
C GLN A 51 33.40 -0.39 -9.88
N ALA A 52 32.30 -0.80 -10.52
CA ALA A 52 31.82 -2.18 -10.53
C ALA A 52 32.55 -3.08 -11.56
N ALA A 53 33.37 -2.52 -12.45
CA ALA A 53 33.97 -3.28 -13.55
C ALA A 53 34.71 -4.56 -13.10
N PRO A 54 35.50 -4.56 -12.01
CA PRO A 54 36.20 -5.77 -11.55
C PRO A 54 35.28 -6.89 -11.04
N ILE A 55 34.06 -6.58 -10.61
CA ILE A 55 33.14 -7.57 -10.02
C ILE A 55 31.99 -7.96 -10.94
N ARG A 56 31.80 -7.25 -12.06
CA ARG A 56 30.66 -7.43 -12.96
C ARG A 56 30.55 -8.83 -13.58
N ALA A 57 31.69 -9.49 -13.82
CA ALA A 57 31.71 -10.86 -14.34
C ALA A 57 31.47 -11.91 -13.22
N ARG A 58 31.73 -11.55 -11.96
CA ARG A 58 31.62 -12.46 -10.82
C ARG A 58 30.18 -12.64 -10.36
N ARG A 59 29.41 -11.54 -10.34
CA ARG A 59 28.07 -11.48 -9.79
C ARG A 59 27.13 -10.81 -10.79
N PRO A 60 26.03 -11.45 -11.22
CA PRO A 60 24.97 -10.76 -11.95
C PRO A 60 24.26 -9.73 -11.07
N MET A 61 23.57 -8.76 -11.68
CA MET A 61 22.82 -7.76 -10.94
C MET A 61 21.72 -8.39 -10.07
N ASP A 62 20.98 -9.35 -10.64
CA ASP A 62 20.03 -10.20 -9.92
C ASP A 62 20.73 -11.52 -9.53
N PRO A 63 20.86 -11.84 -8.23
CA PRO A 63 21.46 -13.09 -7.78
C PRO A 63 20.80 -14.34 -8.38
N ALA A 64 19.51 -14.30 -8.72
CA ALA A 64 18.80 -15.41 -9.34
C ALA A 64 19.33 -15.76 -10.74
N ASP A 65 20.00 -14.82 -11.42
CA ASP A 65 20.58 -15.01 -12.76
C ASP A 65 21.99 -15.63 -12.72
N ALA A 66 22.48 -16.04 -11.54
CA ALA A 66 23.83 -16.58 -11.41
C ALA A 66 23.95 -17.93 -12.13
N THR A 67 24.98 -18.05 -12.96
CA THR A 67 25.28 -19.29 -13.68
C THR A 67 25.82 -20.36 -12.75
N LEU A 68 25.71 -21.64 -13.13
CA LEU A 68 26.31 -22.75 -12.37
C LEU A 68 27.82 -22.59 -12.18
N ALA A 69 28.53 -21.99 -13.14
CA ALA A 69 29.96 -21.73 -13.02
C ALA A 69 30.25 -20.68 -11.92
N GLN A 70 29.45 -19.62 -11.85
CA GLN A 70 29.56 -18.59 -10.80
C GLN A 70 29.20 -19.17 -9.43
N LEU A 71 28.11 -19.94 -9.33
CA LEU A 71 27.67 -20.57 -8.08
C LEU A 71 28.66 -21.61 -7.53
N ASN A 72 29.47 -22.23 -8.39
CA ASN A 72 30.50 -23.19 -8.00
C ASN A 72 31.90 -22.57 -7.91
N SER A 73 32.03 -21.24 -8.00
CA SER A 73 33.33 -20.60 -7.93
C SER A 73 33.97 -20.79 -6.54
N ALA A 74 35.16 -21.38 -6.52
CA ALA A 74 35.98 -21.53 -5.33
C ALA A 74 36.90 -20.31 -5.08
N ASP A 75 36.84 -19.29 -5.94
CA ASP A 75 37.71 -18.13 -5.86
C ASP A 75 37.29 -17.21 -4.71
N HIS A 76 38.27 -16.72 -3.95
CA HIS A 76 38.07 -15.60 -3.04
C HIS A 76 38.14 -14.27 -3.79
N ALA A 77 37.56 -13.22 -3.20
CA ALA A 77 37.66 -11.87 -3.76
C ALA A 77 39.11 -11.39 -3.78
N SER A 78 39.59 -10.99 -4.96
CA SER A 78 40.90 -10.34 -5.12
C SER A 78 40.92 -8.93 -4.51
N LEU A 79 42.11 -8.36 -4.29
CA LEU A 79 42.24 -7.00 -3.75
C LEU A 79 41.53 -5.93 -4.61
N ASN A 80 41.51 -6.08 -5.93
CA ASN A 80 40.81 -5.15 -6.83
C ASN A 80 39.28 -5.34 -6.75
N GLU A 81 38.83 -6.57 -6.62
CA GLU A 81 37.41 -6.88 -6.40
C GLU A 81 36.94 -6.34 -5.04
N ILE A 82 37.73 -6.50 -3.97
CA ILE A 82 37.41 -5.96 -2.63
C ILE A 82 37.23 -4.44 -2.67
N LYS A 83 38.15 -3.70 -3.31
CA LYS A 83 37.99 -2.24 -3.48
C LYS A 83 36.71 -1.87 -4.23
N SER A 84 36.36 -2.67 -5.24
CA SER A 84 35.15 -2.48 -6.03
C SER A 84 33.88 -2.78 -5.23
N LEU A 85 33.91 -3.82 -4.39
CA LEU A 85 32.82 -4.18 -3.49
C LEU A 85 32.49 -3.06 -2.51
N TYR A 86 33.51 -2.46 -1.87
CA TYR A 86 33.30 -1.28 -1.01
C TYR A 86 32.72 -0.10 -1.78
N ALA A 87 33.30 0.24 -2.94
CA ALA A 87 32.82 1.37 -3.74
C ALA A 87 31.36 1.20 -4.18
N VAL A 88 30.98 0.00 -4.65
CA VAL A 88 29.61 -0.30 -5.07
C VAL A 88 28.66 -0.33 -3.87
N HIS A 89 29.10 -0.85 -2.72
CA HIS A 89 28.32 -0.81 -1.49
C HIS A 89 27.98 0.63 -1.09
N ASP A 90 28.97 1.54 -1.07
CA ASP A 90 28.77 2.95 -0.74
C ASP A 90 27.80 3.63 -1.71
N MET A 91 27.87 3.29 -3.00
CA MET A 91 26.93 3.79 -4.01
C MET A 91 25.48 3.30 -3.82
N ILE A 92 25.29 2.11 -3.24
CA ILE A 92 23.96 1.51 -3.03
C ILE A 92 23.29 2.02 -1.74
N GLN A 93 24.04 2.47 -0.73
CA GLN A 93 23.48 2.92 0.55
C GLN A 93 22.41 4.02 0.43
N PRO A 94 22.59 5.07 -0.39
CA PRO A 94 21.54 6.06 -0.62
C PRO A 94 20.26 5.46 -1.19
N CYS A 95 20.36 4.48 -2.10
CA CYS A 95 19.21 3.79 -2.69
C CYS A 95 18.40 3.05 -1.62
N ARG A 96 19.10 2.32 -0.74
CA ARG A 96 18.50 1.57 0.37
C ARG A 96 17.78 2.49 1.35
N LYS A 97 18.44 3.60 1.72
CA LYS A 97 17.84 4.62 2.59
C LYS A 97 16.58 5.23 1.97
N ALA A 98 16.66 5.70 0.72
CA ALA A 98 15.52 6.31 0.05
C ALA A 98 14.34 5.33 -0.06
N THR A 99 14.61 4.06 -0.35
CA THR A 99 13.60 3.00 -0.38
C THR A 99 12.90 2.83 0.97
N ALA A 100 13.68 2.73 2.05
CA ALA A 100 13.12 2.59 3.40
C ALA A 100 12.30 3.82 3.84
N ASP A 101 12.82 5.02 3.55
CA ASP A 101 12.15 6.29 3.88
C ASP A 101 10.79 6.40 3.14
N GLU A 102 10.75 6.06 1.85
CA GLU A 102 9.52 6.11 1.06
C GLU A 102 8.49 5.07 1.52
N LEU A 103 8.92 3.82 1.74
CA LEU A 103 8.03 2.75 2.20
C LEU A 103 7.50 2.98 3.62
N MET A 104 8.22 3.72 4.46
CA MET A 104 7.73 4.10 5.79
C MET A 104 6.42 4.89 5.74
N THR A 105 6.18 5.63 4.65
CA THR A 105 5.00 6.49 4.50
C THR A 105 3.70 5.71 4.20
N VAL A 106 3.82 4.51 3.59
CA VAL A 106 2.66 3.73 3.12
C VAL A 106 2.57 2.33 3.73
N THR A 107 3.70 1.70 4.02
CA THR A 107 3.82 0.33 4.56
C THR A 107 4.96 0.24 5.59
N PRO A 108 4.84 0.91 6.75
CA PRO A 108 5.91 0.94 7.76
C PRO A 108 6.30 -0.45 8.28
N THR A 109 5.38 -1.41 8.26
CA THR A 109 5.63 -2.79 8.71
C THR A 109 6.53 -3.60 7.77
N VAL A 110 6.70 -3.15 6.52
CA VAL A 110 7.62 -3.77 5.55
C VAL A 110 9.06 -3.31 5.79
N VAL A 111 9.27 -2.13 6.36
CA VAL A 111 10.62 -1.55 6.52
C VAL A 111 11.55 -2.42 7.36
N PRO A 112 11.14 -2.97 8.53
CA PRO A 112 12.00 -3.88 9.29
C PRO A 112 12.43 -5.12 8.48
N ILE A 113 11.54 -5.70 7.68
CA ILE A 113 11.85 -6.87 6.83
C ILE A 113 12.93 -6.51 5.80
N LEU A 114 12.83 -5.31 5.23
CA LEU A 114 13.80 -4.79 4.27
C LEU A 114 15.16 -4.52 4.91
N LEU A 115 15.17 -3.88 6.09
CA LEU A 115 16.40 -3.57 6.81
C LEU A 115 17.13 -4.84 7.28
N ASP A 116 16.40 -5.84 7.77
CA ASP A 116 16.96 -7.16 8.10
C ASP A 116 17.62 -7.78 6.86
N SER A 117 16.95 -7.73 5.71
CA SER A 117 17.51 -8.26 4.45
C SER A 117 18.78 -7.52 4.01
N TYR A 118 18.85 -6.20 4.22
CA TYR A 118 20.05 -5.42 3.94
C TYR A 118 21.20 -5.80 4.88
N GLN A 119 20.91 -5.98 6.16
CA GLN A 119 21.91 -6.35 7.16
C GLN A 119 22.48 -7.76 6.90
N GLU A 120 21.65 -8.73 6.54
CA GLU A 120 22.10 -10.07 6.15
C GLU A 120 22.97 -10.02 4.87
N GLY A 121 22.55 -9.22 3.89
CA GLY A 121 23.33 -9.00 2.67
C GLY A 121 24.70 -8.36 2.94
N ASP A 122 24.76 -7.41 3.87
CA ASP A 122 26.01 -6.74 4.27
C ASP A 122 26.92 -7.66 5.07
N THR A 123 26.34 -8.54 5.90
CA THR A 123 27.09 -9.58 6.62
C THR A 123 27.74 -10.56 5.64
N ALA A 124 26.99 -11.05 4.64
CA ALA A 124 27.53 -11.91 3.60
C ALA A 124 28.61 -11.20 2.75
N LEU A 125 28.42 -9.92 2.45
CA LEU A 125 29.40 -9.10 1.74
C LEU A 125 30.70 -8.96 2.53
N LEU A 126 30.62 -8.70 3.84
CA LEU A 126 31.79 -8.60 4.71
C LEU A 126 32.55 -9.93 4.79
N SER A 127 31.85 -11.06 4.83
CA SER A 127 32.49 -12.39 4.78
C SER A 127 33.26 -12.61 3.47
N LEU A 128 32.72 -12.17 2.34
CA LEU A 128 33.41 -12.24 1.05
C LEU A 128 34.63 -11.29 1.01
N ILE A 129 34.47 -10.06 1.50
CA ILE A 129 35.56 -9.07 1.57
C ILE A 129 36.71 -9.56 2.45
N ASN A 130 36.39 -10.16 3.59
CA ASN A 130 37.37 -10.75 4.51
C ASN A 130 37.90 -12.11 4.02
N GLN A 131 37.52 -12.54 2.80
CA GLN A 131 37.92 -13.80 2.19
C GLN A 131 37.57 -15.03 3.03
N GLN A 132 36.56 -14.93 3.90
CA GLN A 132 36.06 -16.02 4.71
C GLN A 132 35.14 -16.95 3.90
N THR A 133 34.54 -16.42 2.83
CA THR A 133 33.74 -17.16 1.86
C THR A 133 34.31 -17.00 0.45
N THR A 134 33.94 -17.91 -0.44
CA THR A 134 34.22 -17.81 -1.88
C THR A 134 33.11 -17.04 -2.59
N TRP A 135 33.38 -16.62 -3.83
CA TRP A 135 32.36 -16.03 -4.71
C TRP A 135 31.13 -16.94 -4.89
N GLY A 136 31.33 -18.25 -5.05
CA GLY A 136 30.24 -19.21 -5.19
C GLY A 136 29.37 -19.29 -3.94
N GLN A 137 29.98 -19.39 -2.76
CA GLN A 137 29.26 -19.42 -1.48
C GLN A 137 28.50 -18.12 -1.25
N TYR A 138 29.13 -16.96 -1.49
CA TYR A 138 28.47 -15.67 -1.39
C TYR A 138 27.23 -15.58 -2.28
N LEU A 139 27.29 -16.03 -3.55
CA LEU A 139 26.13 -16.00 -4.43
C LEU A 139 25.00 -16.94 -3.99
N GLN A 140 25.34 -18.13 -3.49
CA GLN A 140 24.37 -19.06 -2.91
C GLN A 140 23.68 -18.45 -1.68
N ASP A 141 24.44 -17.78 -0.81
CA ASP A 141 23.92 -17.06 0.34
C ASP A 141 22.98 -15.94 -0.11
N GLN A 142 23.37 -15.13 -1.10
CA GLN A 142 22.52 -14.06 -1.65
C GLN A 142 21.19 -14.61 -2.20
N GLN A 143 21.21 -15.71 -2.97
CA GLN A 143 19.99 -16.34 -3.47
C GLN A 143 19.09 -16.85 -2.35
N ARG A 144 19.68 -17.48 -1.32
CA ARG A 144 18.92 -17.97 -0.16
C ARG A 144 18.26 -16.80 0.57
N GLU A 145 19.02 -15.75 0.90
CA GLU A 145 18.51 -14.62 1.65
C GLU A 145 17.45 -13.85 0.86
N GLU A 146 17.59 -13.74 -0.46
CA GLU A 146 16.57 -13.15 -1.31
C GLU A 146 15.25 -13.95 -1.26
N ASN A 147 15.33 -15.27 -1.29
CA ASN A 147 14.14 -16.13 -1.17
C ASN A 147 13.49 -16.02 0.22
N VAL A 148 14.29 -15.96 1.28
CA VAL A 148 13.79 -15.74 2.66
C VAL A 148 13.12 -14.37 2.77
N GLY A 149 13.75 -13.32 2.23
CA GLY A 149 13.20 -11.97 2.19
C GLY A 149 11.88 -11.91 1.42
N LYS A 150 11.84 -12.48 0.22
CA LYS A 150 10.60 -12.62 -0.59
C LYS A 150 9.49 -13.32 0.18
N ALA A 151 9.80 -14.42 0.88
CA ALA A 151 8.82 -15.15 1.68
C ALA A 151 8.26 -14.27 2.83
N LYS A 152 9.12 -13.57 3.57
CA LYS A 152 8.70 -12.64 4.63
C LYS A 152 7.81 -11.51 4.09
N LEU A 153 8.19 -10.93 2.94
CA LEU A 153 7.43 -9.88 2.27
C LEU A 153 6.05 -10.38 1.82
N ILE A 154 5.96 -11.57 1.24
CA ILE A 154 4.68 -12.16 0.81
C ILE A 154 3.74 -12.33 2.01
N VAL A 155 4.24 -12.83 3.14
CA VAL A 155 3.45 -12.99 4.37
C VAL A 155 2.91 -11.63 4.84
N GLU A 156 3.76 -10.61 4.91
CA GLU A 156 3.36 -9.29 5.38
C GLU A 156 2.41 -8.58 4.41
N LEU A 157 2.63 -8.70 3.10
CA LEU A 157 1.72 -8.15 2.09
C LEU A 157 0.35 -8.81 2.13
N ASN A 158 0.28 -10.13 2.36
CA ASN A 158 -0.98 -10.83 2.57
C ASN A 158 -1.71 -10.34 3.84
N ARG A 159 -0.96 -10.06 4.92
CA ARG A 159 -1.51 -9.48 6.14
C ARG A 159 -2.11 -8.10 5.88
N ILE A 160 -1.37 -7.21 5.22
CA ILE A 160 -1.84 -5.87 4.83
C ILE A 160 -3.08 -5.96 3.93
N GLN A 161 -3.10 -6.88 2.97
CA GLN A 161 -4.24 -7.10 2.09
C GLN A 161 -5.50 -7.52 2.86
N SER A 162 -5.35 -8.40 3.86
CA SER A 162 -6.43 -8.81 4.75
C SER A 162 -6.95 -7.62 5.56
N ASP A 163 -6.07 -6.81 6.15
CA ASP A 163 -6.44 -5.62 6.94
C ASP A 163 -7.22 -4.59 6.09
N LEU A 164 -6.78 -4.37 4.84
CA LEU A 164 -7.46 -3.50 3.89
C LEU A 164 -8.85 -4.03 3.53
N GLN A 165 -8.99 -5.34 3.33
CA GLN A 165 -10.28 -5.95 3.01
C GLN A 165 -11.27 -5.82 4.17
N GLN A 166 -10.82 -6.04 5.41
CA GLN A 166 -11.63 -5.84 6.61
C GLN A 166 -12.04 -4.37 6.78
N SER A 167 -11.10 -3.44 6.59
CA SER A 167 -11.37 -1.99 6.65
C SER A 167 -12.40 -1.57 5.60
N TYR A 168 -12.29 -2.11 4.40
CA TYR A 168 -13.24 -1.86 3.33
C TYR A 168 -14.66 -2.34 3.68
N GLN A 169 -14.79 -3.56 4.22
CA GLN A 169 -16.09 -4.10 4.65
C GLN A 169 -16.71 -3.26 5.77
N ALA A 170 -15.90 -2.83 6.75
CA ALA A 170 -16.35 -1.95 7.82
C ALA A 170 -16.84 -0.59 7.29
N GLU A 171 -16.11 0.03 6.35
CA GLU A 171 -16.51 1.28 5.73
C GLU A 171 -17.83 1.12 4.93
N MET A 172 -17.98 0.03 4.19
CA MET A 172 -19.21 -0.26 3.45
C MET A 172 -20.41 -0.49 4.38
N GLN A 173 -20.21 -1.18 5.51
CA GLN A 173 -21.26 -1.38 6.50
C GLN A 173 -21.68 -0.06 7.16
N GLN A 174 -20.72 0.81 7.51
CA GLN A 174 -21.01 2.14 8.03
C GLN A 174 -21.77 3.00 7.03
N ARG A 175 -21.39 2.96 5.74
CA ARG A 175 -22.12 3.67 4.67
C ARG A 175 -23.55 3.15 4.52
N ALA A 176 -23.75 1.84 4.57
CA ALA A 176 -25.09 1.24 4.50
C ALA A 176 -25.98 1.64 5.69
N GLN A 177 -25.43 1.63 6.90
CA GLN A 177 -26.15 2.06 8.11
C GLN A 177 -26.50 3.56 8.06
N ALA A 178 -25.57 4.42 7.61
CA ALA A 178 -25.83 5.84 7.43
C ALA A 178 -26.92 6.11 6.39
N ALA A 179 -26.91 5.37 5.27
CA ALA A 179 -27.95 5.47 4.24
C ALA A 179 -29.32 5.04 4.78
N GLN A 180 -29.39 3.96 5.57
CA GLN A 180 -30.63 3.50 6.20
C GLN A 180 -31.14 4.50 7.25
N ALA A 181 -30.27 5.06 8.09
CA ALA A 181 -30.63 6.08 9.06
C ALA A 181 -31.19 7.34 8.38
N MET A 182 -30.60 7.75 7.25
CA MET A 182 -31.08 8.88 6.47
C MET A 182 -32.44 8.61 5.82
N ALA A 183 -32.66 7.40 5.28
CA ALA A 183 -33.95 6.99 4.75
C ALA A 183 -35.05 7.02 5.83
N ASN A 184 -34.75 6.50 7.03
CA ASN A 184 -35.65 6.53 8.17
C ASN A 184 -35.97 7.98 8.59
N TYR A 185 -34.96 8.85 8.68
CA TYR A 185 -35.16 10.27 9.01
C TYR A 185 -36.09 10.98 8.02
N LEU A 186 -35.89 10.75 6.72
CA LEU A 186 -36.73 11.34 5.68
C LEU A 186 -38.18 10.84 5.76
N GLN A 187 -38.38 9.56 6.05
CA GLN A 187 -39.71 8.99 6.26
C GLN A 187 -40.39 9.61 7.49
N THR A 188 -39.67 9.77 8.61
CA THR A 188 -40.20 10.41 9.82
C THR A 188 -40.55 11.89 9.57
N GLN A 189 -39.72 12.62 8.84
CA GLN A 189 -40.02 14.00 8.42
C GLN A 189 -41.29 14.09 7.57
N GLN A 190 -41.49 13.17 6.62
CA GLN A 190 -42.73 13.12 5.82
C GLN A 190 -43.95 12.83 6.69
N ALA A 191 -43.84 11.91 7.65
CA ALA A 191 -44.91 11.62 8.61
C ALA A 191 -45.25 12.83 9.49
N ILE A 192 -44.26 13.52 10.05
CA ILE A 192 -44.46 14.73 10.85
C ILE A 192 -45.15 15.83 10.02
N ASN A 193 -44.68 16.07 8.79
CA ASN A 193 -45.30 17.07 7.90
C ASN A 193 -46.74 16.70 7.51
N SER A 194 -47.07 15.41 7.44
CA SER A 194 -48.45 14.95 7.19
C SER A 194 -49.37 15.09 8.41
N MET A 195 -48.83 14.93 9.62
CA MET A 195 -49.57 15.08 10.88
C MET A 195 -49.78 16.55 11.27
N ASN A 196 -48.80 17.42 10.99
CA ASN A 196 -48.88 18.86 11.26
C ASN A 196 -49.54 19.66 10.13
N ARG A 197 -50.30 19.01 9.24
CA ARG A 197 -51.04 19.72 8.20
C ARG A 197 -52.15 20.53 8.88
N PRO A 198 -52.22 21.86 8.71
CA PRO A 198 -53.24 22.66 9.38
C PRO A 198 -54.62 22.21 8.90
N VAL A 199 -55.41 21.68 9.82
CA VAL A 199 -56.78 21.27 9.56
C VAL A 199 -57.66 22.47 9.88
N TYR A 200 -58.41 22.97 8.89
CA TYR A 200 -59.30 24.10 9.10
C TYR A 200 -60.73 23.57 9.20
N THR A 201 -61.33 23.68 10.38
CA THR A 201 -62.75 23.43 10.57
C THR A 201 -63.50 24.74 10.37
N ASN A 202 -64.30 24.81 9.31
CA ASN A 202 -65.17 25.94 9.05
C ASN A 202 -66.59 25.57 9.51
N CYS A 203 -67.11 26.29 10.49
CA CYS A 203 -68.45 26.09 11.00
C CYS A 203 -69.33 27.26 10.56
N THR A 204 -70.45 26.94 9.92
CA THR A 204 -71.51 27.91 9.61
C THR A 204 -72.75 27.59 10.43
N SER A 205 -73.31 28.63 11.05
CA SER A 205 -74.50 28.54 11.88
C SER A 205 -75.66 29.29 11.22
N PHE A 206 -76.81 28.64 11.15
CA PHE A 206 -78.06 29.24 10.67
C PHE A 206 -79.19 28.83 11.63
N GLY A 207 -79.74 29.80 12.35
CA GLY A 207 -80.71 29.57 13.43
C GLY A 207 -80.12 28.69 14.55
N ASN A 208 -80.81 27.61 14.92
CA ASN A 208 -80.39 26.68 15.99
C ASN A 208 -79.53 25.50 15.49
N THR A 209 -79.15 25.50 14.21
CA THR A 209 -78.34 24.44 13.59
C THR A 209 -76.96 24.96 13.25
N THR A 210 -75.93 24.22 13.68
CA THR A 210 -74.53 24.46 13.33
C THR A 210 -74.04 23.30 12.47
N ASN A 211 -73.44 23.62 11.32
CA ASN A 211 -72.81 22.62 10.45
C ASN A 211 -71.32 22.94 10.33
N CYS A 212 -70.47 21.95 10.57
CA CYS A 212 -69.02 22.11 10.53
C CYS A 212 -68.43 21.17 9.48
N LEU A 213 -67.62 21.73 8.58
CA LEU A 213 -66.84 21.00 7.59
C LEU A 213 -65.35 21.15 7.93
N THR A 214 -64.65 20.03 8.01
CA THR A 214 -63.22 19.97 8.31
C THR A 214 -62.46 19.61 7.03
N HIS A 215 -61.46 20.44 6.66
CA HIS A 215 -60.58 20.25 5.50
C HIS A 215 -59.12 20.09 5.92
#